data_AF-A0A0F2RIY2-F1
#
_entry.id   AF-A0A0F2RIY2-F1
#
_cell.length_a   1.000
_cell.length_b   1.000
_cell.length_c   1.000
_cell.angle_alpha   90.00
_cell.angle_beta   90.00
_cell.angle_gamma   90.00
#
_symmetry.space_group_name_H-M   'P 1'
#
loop_
_entity.id
_entity.type
_entity.pdbx_description
1 polymer ?
#
loop_
_entity_poly.entity_id
_entity_poly.type
_entity_poly.pdbx_seq_one_letter_code
_entity_poly.pdbx_strand_id
1 'polypeptide(L)'
;MNIYFVAPDDELHVVLARIRSAVGVHPTLRRITLCAIHEYVVWEGRGGIVQIIPDAPPPMASDVILVFGDAERPEIDAVSRVFVVDGLKFLKAIGRGGRPGGDYLRSLVRSGPVEECFVSYSRAYKAPEAILPPERFFINSFPKSGTIWLMAMVGEALGISTDKHLYLVHGADVEVAYHSVSLIGGVALVRDLRDVVISWYHEALRNDHQSGFKMSRYPDVSSFYYGYFLGRVEGNPQYHFGDLARWINYLSARAIPIVRYEDMIQDAAGTLQWLFSFWRIGVDEAAVERAVSRTSLSEINHSYGQTDTYIGDRLRAGHARAGTAGGWKAELSQDVVDDIGNRFRSFQERFGYANS
;
A
#
# COMPACT_ATOMS: atom_id res chain seq x y z
N MET A 1 -1.97 7.59 -20.15
CA MET A 1 -3.08 8.03 -19.27
C MET A 1 -3.39 9.49 -19.48
N ASN A 2 -4.14 9.74 -20.55
CA ASN A 2 -4.87 10.96 -20.81
C ASN A 2 -6.23 10.87 -20.10
N ILE A 3 -6.79 12.01 -19.71
CA ILE A 3 -8.16 12.09 -19.22
C ILE A 3 -9.03 12.55 -20.39
N TYR A 4 -9.90 11.65 -20.80
CA TYR A 4 -11.00 11.93 -21.70
C TYR A 4 -12.25 12.26 -20.89
N PHE A 5 -13.16 13.01 -21.47
CA PHE A 5 -14.48 13.21 -20.88
C PHE A 5 -15.57 13.32 -21.94
N VAL A 6 -16.78 12.93 -21.56
CA VAL A 6 -18.02 13.13 -22.32
C VAL A 6 -18.93 13.99 -21.47
N ALA A 7 -19.41 15.08 -22.04
CA ALA A 7 -20.34 15.99 -21.40
C ALA A 7 -21.29 16.59 -22.43
N PRO A 8 -22.54 16.91 -22.03
CA PRO A 8 -23.44 17.75 -22.83
C PRO A 8 -22.76 19.08 -23.18
N ASP A 9 -23.03 19.62 -24.38
CA ASP A 9 -22.41 20.88 -24.85
C ASP A 9 -22.68 22.06 -23.91
N ASP A 10 -23.89 22.12 -23.36
CA ASP A 10 -24.34 23.15 -22.42
C ASP A 10 -23.68 23.02 -21.03
N GLU A 11 -23.21 21.82 -20.65
CA GLU A 11 -22.49 21.59 -19.39
C GLU A 11 -20.96 21.67 -19.51
N LEU A 12 -20.42 21.80 -20.73
CA LEU A 12 -18.98 21.69 -21.01
C LEU A 12 -18.11 22.55 -20.08
N HIS A 13 -18.48 23.82 -19.92
CA HIS A 13 -17.74 24.78 -19.09
C HIS A 13 -17.76 24.39 -17.60
N VAL A 14 -18.88 23.88 -17.09
CA VAL A 14 -19.03 23.41 -15.70
C VAL A 14 -18.18 22.18 -15.46
N VAL A 15 -18.22 21.21 -16.38
CA VAL A 15 -17.45 19.97 -16.31
C VAL A 15 -15.96 20.26 -16.30
N LEU A 16 -15.48 21.10 -17.21
CA LEU A 16 -14.07 21.50 -17.29
C LEU A 16 -13.60 22.19 -16.00
N ALA A 17 -14.40 23.13 -15.47
CA ALA A 17 -14.11 23.80 -14.22
C ALA A 17 -13.99 22.82 -13.04
N ARG A 18 -14.89 21.82 -12.99
CA ARG A 18 -14.86 20.77 -11.95
C ARG A 18 -13.65 19.86 -12.07
N ILE A 19 -13.33 19.37 -13.27
CA ILE A 19 -12.15 18.52 -13.50
C ILE A 19 -10.90 19.27 -13.07
N ARG A 20 -10.77 20.54 -13.46
CA ARG A 20 -9.62 21.37 -13.08
C ARG A 20 -9.52 21.58 -11.57
N SER A 21 -10.63 21.93 -10.94
CA SER A 21 -10.68 22.13 -9.49
C SER A 21 -10.29 20.87 -8.72
N ALA A 22 -10.60 19.69 -9.25
CA ALA A 22 -10.27 18.42 -8.63
C ALA A 22 -8.82 17.97 -8.90
N VAL A 23 -8.32 18.15 -10.12
CA VAL A 23 -7.02 17.60 -10.56
C VAL A 23 -5.85 18.55 -10.26
N GLY A 24 -6.10 19.85 -10.04
CA GLY A 24 -5.13 20.83 -9.54
C GLY A 24 -4.03 21.27 -10.52
N VAL A 25 -3.76 20.49 -11.58
CA VAL A 25 -2.89 20.85 -12.72
C VAL A 25 -3.72 21.25 -13.95
N HIS A 26 -3.05 21.73 -15.00
CA HIS A 26 -3.60 21.90 -16.35
C HIS A 26 -3.34 20.64 -17.19
N PRO A 27 -4.02 19.50 -16.95
CA PRO A 27 -3.85 18.36 -17.83
C PRO A 27 -4.39 18.72 -19.22
N THR A 28 -3.77 18.19 -20.27
CA THR A 28 -4.39 18.16 -21.59
C THR A 28 -5.64 17.30 -21.49
N LEU A 29 -6.81 17.94 -21.49
CA LEU A 29 -8.10 17.25 -21.48
C LEU A 29 -8.52 16.96 -22.91
N ARG A 30 -9.11 15.78 -23.11
CA ARG A 30 -9.62 15.35 -24.41
C ARG A 30 -11.13 15.16 -24.29
N ARG A 31 -11.91 15.77 -25.17
CA ARG A 31 -13.36 15.54 -25.21
C ARG A 31 -13.67 14.44 -26.22
N ILE A 32 -14.58 13.54 -25.87
CA ILE A 32 -15.19 12.60 -26.82
C ILE A 32 -16.59 13.13 -27.13
N THR A 33 -16.86 13.34 -28.41
CA THR A 33 -18.17 13.75 -28.92
C THR A 33 -18.93 12.55 -29.48
N LEU A 34 -20.24 12.69 -29.67
CA LEU A 34 -21.11 11.68 -30.29
C LEU A 34 -20.63 11.23 -31.69
N CYS A 35 -19.93 12.11 -32.41
CA CYS A 35 -19.38 11.81 -33.73
C CYS A 35 -18.02 11.09 -33.66
N ALA A 36 -17.59 10.61 -32.49
CA ALA A 36 -16.25 10.06 -32.24
C ALA A 36 -15.09 11.01 -32.58
N ILE A 37 -15.36 12.31 -32.71
CA ILE A 37 -14.33 13.34 -32.88
C ILE A 37 -13.72 13.54 -31.50
N HIS A 38 -12.42 13.25 -31.40
CA HIS A 38 -11.64 13.57 -30.22
C HIS A 38 -11.18 15.02 -30.35
N GLU A 39 -11.53 15.84 -29.37
CA GLU A 39 -11.13 17.25 -29.35
C GLU A 39 -10.08 17.46 -28.26
N TYR A 40 -8.99 18.17 -28.57
CA TYR A 40 -8.17 18.75 -27.50
C TYR A 40 -8.87 19.96 -26.93
N VAL A 41 -8.89 20.05 -25.60
CA VAL A 41 -9.29 21.27 -24.89
C VAL A 41 -8.01 21.93 -24.38
N VAL A 42 -7.51 22.91 -25.13
CA VAL A 42 -6.38 23.74 -24.69
C VAL A 42 -6.93 25.02 -24.05
N TRP A 43 -6.41 25.38 -22.88
CA TRP A 43 -6.84 26.55 -22.13
C TRP A 43 -5.72 27.58 -22.09
N GLU A 44 -5.91 28.72 -22.77
CA GLU A 44 -4.94 29.81 -22.74
C GLU A 44 -5.25 30.82 -21.61
N GLY A 45 -4.31 30.93 -20.66
CA GLY A 45 -4.29 32.00 -19.67
C GLY A 45 -5.39 31.98 -18.58
N ARG A 46 -5.43 33.02 -17.74
CA ARG A 46 -6.43 33.18 -16.66
C ARG A 46 -7.82 33.66 -17.15
N GLY A 47 -8.04 33.71 -18.47
CA GLY A 47 -9.25 34.23 -19.12
C GLY A 47 -10.00 33.23 -20.02
N GLY A 48 -9.47 32.02 -20.23
CA GLY A 48 -10.26 30.85 -20.61
C GLY A 48 -10.90 30.84 -21.99
N ILE A 49 -10.12 31.07 -23.04
CA ILE A 49 -10.53 30.61 -24.37
C ILE A 49 -10.27 29.09 -24.42
N VAL A 50 -11.34 28.32 -24.61
CA VAL A 50 -11.25 26.90 -24.93
C VAL A 50 -10.99 26.81 -26.42
N GLN A 51 -9.77 26.44 -26.81
CA GLN A 51 -9.52 26.07 -28.19
C GLN A 51 -9.82 24.59 -28.36
N ILE A 52 -10.79 24.30 -29.23
CA ILE A 52 -11.12 22.96 -29.70
C ILE A 52 -10.19 22.67 -30.88
N ILE A 53 -9.30 21.69 -30.72
CA ILE A 53 -8.48 21.19 -31.84
C ILE A 53 -9.04 19.83 -32.25
N PRO A 54 -9.49 19.65 -33.50
CA PRO A 54 -9.95 18.35 -34.00
C PRO A 54 -8.80 17.33 -34.03
N ASP A 55 -9.15 16.05 -34.20
CA ASP A 55 -8.23 14.92 -34.41
C ASP A 55 -7.32 14.56 -33.21
N ALA A 56 -7.84 14.60 -31.98
CA ALA A 56 -7.13 13.96 -30.88
C ALA A 56 -7.00 12.43 -31.11
N PRO A 57 -5.92 11.80 -30.63
CA PRO A 57 -5.77 10.36 -30.72
C PRO A 57 -6.92 9.64 -30.01
N PRO A 58 -7.37 8.48 -30.50
CA PRO A 58 -8.32 7.67 -29.77
C PRO A 58 -7.77 7.26 -28.39
N PRO A 59 -8.65 7.06 -27.39
CA PRO A 59 -8.24 6.56 -26.09
C PRO A 59 -7.50 5.24 -26.23
N MET A 60 -6.38 5.10 -25.51
CA MET A 60 -5.61 3.86 -25.46
C MET A 60 -5.92 3.08 -24.19
N ALA A 61 -5.52 1.81 -24.16
CA ALA A 61 -5.44 1.05 -22.91
C ALA A 61 -4.63 1.85 -21.89
N SER A 62 -5.18 2.06 -20.68
CA SER A 62 -4.72 2.98 -19.61
C SER A 62 -5.28 4.41 -19.60
N ASP A 63 -6.12 4.81 -20.56
CA ASP A 63 -6.80 6.11 -20.52
C ASP A 63 -8.16 6.02 -19.83
N VAL A 64 -8.65 7.15 -19.29
CA VAL A 64 -9.92 7.21 -18.55
C VAL A 64 -10.87 8.21 -19.16
N ILE A 65 -12.12 7.79 -19.34
CA ILE A 65 -13.23 8.59 -19.83
C ILE A 65 -14.18 8.88 -18.66
N LEU A 66 -14.32 10.17 -18.35
CA LEU A 66 -15.29 10.67 -17.39
C LEU A 66 -16.60 11.04 -18.10
N VAL A 67 -17.71 10.38 -17.77
CA VAL A 67 -19.03 10.67 -18.37
C VAL A 67 -19.85 11.53 -17.41
N PHE A 68 -20.35 12.69 -17.87
CA PHE A 68 -21.10 13.65 -17.06
C PHE A 68 -22.56 13.78 -17.51
N GLY A 69 -23.44 14.04 -16.54
CA GLY A 69 -24.88 14.23 -16.78
C GLY A 69 -25.51 13.00 -17.41
N ASP A 70 -26.46 13.24 -18.32
CA ASP A 70 -27.13 12.20 -19.11
C ASP A 70 -26.41 11.95 -20.46
N ALA A 71 -25.13 12.31 -20.57
CA ALA A 71 -24.38 12.07 -21.79
C ALA A 71 -24.33 10.58 -22.12
N GLU A 72 -24.52 10.27 -23.40
CA GLU A 72 -24.44 8.92 -23.91
C GLU A 72 -23.05 8.34 -23.62
N ARG A 73 -23.02 7.12 -23.07
CA ARG A 73 -21.76 6.45 -22.81
C ARG A 73 -21.16 6.07 -24.16
N PRO A 74 -19.89 6.40 -24.43
CA PRO A 74 -19.27 6.01 -25.68
C PRO A 74 -19.27 4.49 -25.76
N GLU A 75 -19.61 3.96 -26.94
CA GLU A 75 -19.37 2.55 -27.22
C GLU A 75 -17.86 2.35 -27.29
N ILE A 76 -17.35 1.63 -26.29
CA ILE A 76 -15.94 1.28 -26.22
C ILE A 76 -15.85 -0.20 -26.50
N ASP A 77 -15.10 -0.57 -27.54
CA ASP A 77 -14.74 -1.95 -27.79
C ASP A 77 -14.08 -2.54 -26.53
N ALA A 78 -14.61 -3.66 -26.04
CA ALA A 78 -14.10 -4.36 -24.87
C ALA A 78 -12.59 -4.66 -24.95
N VAL A 79 -12.03 -4.76 -26.17
CA VAL A 79 -10.61 -4.98 -26.42
C VAL A 79 -9.74 -3.77 -26.04
N SER A 80 -10.29 -2.55 -26.11
CA SER A 80 -9.52 -1.31 -25.91
C SER A 80 -9.14 -1.01 -24.45
N ARG A 81 -9.77 -1.68 -23.47
CA ARG A 81 -9.45 -1.58 -22.03
C ARG A 81 -9.44 -0.14 -21.48
N VAL A 82 -10.34 0.70 -21.98
CA VAL A 82 -10.51 2.11 -21.54
C VAL A 82 -11.51 2.17 -20.39
N PHE A 83 -11.24 2.96 -19.34
CA PHE A 83 -12.14 3.04 -18.19
C PHE A 83 -13.21 4.10 -18.39
N VAL A 84 -14.48 3.71 -18.31
CA VAL A 84 -15.62 4.64 -18.34
C VAL A 84 -16.18 4.76 -16.94
N VAL A 85 -16.15 5.98 -16.38
CA VAL A 85 -16.63 6.23 -15.01
C VAL A 85 -17.58 7.42 -14.98
N ASP A 86 -18.50 7.41 -14.01
CA ASP A 86 -19.37 8.54 -13.71
C ASP A 86 -18.53 9.72 -13.22
N GLY A 87 -18.41 10.75 -14.05
CA GLY A 87 -17.55 11.89 -13.83
C GLY A 87 -17.93 12.68 -12.58
N LEU A 88 -19.23 12.83 -12.26
CA LEU A 88 -19.65 13.59 -11.09
C LEU A 88 -19.33 12.85 -9.79
N LYS A 89 -19.59 11.54 -9.72
CA LYS A 89 -19.22 10.70 -8.58
C LYS A 89 -17.71 10.65 -8.41
N PHE A 90 -16.98 10.50 -9.52
CA PHE A 90 -15.53 10.49 -9.54
C PHE A 90 -14.93 11.79 -8.98
N LEU A 91 -15.38 12.95 -9.48
CA LEU A 91 -14.89 14.25 -9.00
C LEU A 91 -15.30 14.56 -7.55
N LYS A 92 -16.52 14.17 -7.13
CA LYS A 92 -16.95 14.29 -5.72
C LYS A 92 -16.09 13.46 -4.77
N ALA A 93 -15.64 12.28 -5.20
CA ALA A 93 -14.72 11.46 -4.42
C ALA A 93 -13.35 12.14 -4.25
N ILE A 94 -12.87 12.85 -5.28
CA ILE A 94 -11.61 13.62 -5.23
C ILE A 94 -11.75 14.89 -4.36
N GLY A 95 -12.86 15.62 -4.49
CA GLY A 95 -13.05 16.94 -3.89
C GLY A 95 -13.28 16.99 -2.38
N ARG A 96 -13.49 15.85 -1.70
CA ARG A 96 -13.75 15.78 -0.24
C ARG A 96 -12.52 16.00 0.66
N GLY A 97 -11.41 16.50 0.13
CA GLY A 97 -10.52 17.39 0.90
C GLY A 97 -9.76 16.78 2.09
N GLY A 98 -9.27 15.55 1.97
CA GLY A 98 -8.22 15.04 2.86
C GLY A 98 -6.93 14.80 2.08
N ARG A 99 -5.86 15.56 2.33
CA ARG A 99 -4.50 15.05 2.03
C ARG A 99 -4.16 14.07 3.16
N PRO A 100 -3.73 12.81 2.93
CA PRO A 100 -3.11 12.21 1.75
C PRO A 100 -4.05 11.25 0.99
N GLY A 101 -4.03 11.30 -0.34
CA GLY A 101 -4.98 10.57 -1.20
C GLY A 101 -4.98 11.02 -2.68
N GLY A 102 -4.23 12.08 -3.02
CA GLY A 102 -4.00 12.49 -4.41
C GLY A 102 -3.35 11.39 -5.27
N ASP A 103 -2.70 10.41 -4.64
CA ASP A 103 -2.13 9.25 -5.33
C ASP A 103 -3.10 8.06 -5.42
N TYR A 104 -4.10 7.96 -4.54
CA TYR A 104 -5.05 6.84 -4.49
C TYR A 104 -5.97 6.79 -5.72
N LEU A 105 -6.40 7.94 -6.22
CA LEU A 105 -7.23 8.01 -7.43
C LEU A 105 -6.40 8.00 -8.71
N ARG A 106 -5.14 8.49 -8.68
CA ARG A 106 -4.18 8.27 -9.78
C ARG A 106 -3.82 6.80 -9.92
N SER A 107 -3.83 6.04 -8.81
CA SER A 107 -3.54 4.62 -8.81
C SER A 107 -4.72 3.78 -9.32
N LEU A 108 -5.96 4.12 -8.93
CA LEU A 108 -7.22 3.48 -9.41
C LEU A 108 -7.45 3.62 -10.91
N VAL A 109 -7.07 4.77 -11.46
CA VAL A 109 -7.20 5.15 -12.88
C VAL A 109 -6.05 4.53 -13.72
N ARG A 110 -4.92 4.18 -13.07
CA ARG A 110 -3.83 3.37 -13.65
C ARG A 110 -4.08 1.87 -13.59
N SER A 111 -4.85 1.37 -12.63
CA SER A 111 -5.10 -0.07 -12.44
C SER A 111 -6.15 -0.57 -13.42
N GLY A 112 -5.73 -1.07 -14.58
CA GLY A 112 -6.56 -2.05 -15.27
C GLY A 112 -7.06 -3.18 -14.37
N PRO A 113 -8.02 -3.97 -14.88
CA PRO A 113 -8.52 -5.12 -14.15
C PRO A 113 -7.34 -5.94 -13.63
N VAL A 114 -7.62 -6.69 -12.57
CA VAL A 114 -6.78 -7.61 -11.78
C VAL A 114 -5.79 -8.51 -12.59
N GLU A 115 -5.84 -8.48 -13.92
CA GLU A 115 -4.97 -9.21 -14.85
C GLU A 115 -3.49 -8.81 -14.84
N GLU A 116 -3.09 -7.62 -14.34
CA GLU A 116 -1.65 -7.25 -14.26
C GLU A 116 -0.83 -8.19 -13.35
N CYS A 117 -1.50 -8.93 -12.45
CA CYS A 117 -0.89 -9.89 -11.56
C CYS A 117 -0.23 -11.07 -12.27
N PHE A 118 -0.67 -11.43 -13.49
CA PHE A 118 -0.04 -12.51 -14.23
C PHE A 118 1.33 -12.15 -14.80
N VAL A 119 1.58 -10.86 -15.03
CA VAL A 119 2.84 -10.41 -15.61
C VAL A 119 4.01 -10.68 -14.67
N SER A 120 3.85 -10.57 -13.35
CA SER A 120 4.90 -10.94 -12.38
C SER A 120 5.17 -12.45 -12.35
N TYR A 121 4.14 -13.29 -12.44
CA TYR A 121 4.28 -14.76 -12.45
C TYR A 121 4.89 -15.31 -13.73
N SER A 122 4.80 -14.58 -14.84
CA SER A 122 5.31 -15.00 -16.15
C SER A 122 6.69 -14.42 -16.47
N ARG A 123 7.29 -13.60 -15.59
CA ARG A 123 8.63 -13.05 -15.83
C ARG A 123 9.68 -14.16 -15.91
N ALA A 124 10.76 -13.91 -16.63
CA ALA A 124 11.93 -14.77 -16.54
C ALA A 124 12.48 -14.75 -15.10
N TYR A 125 13.09 -15.86 -14.68
CA TYR A 125 13.83 -15.87 -13.42
C TYR A 125 14.97 -14.86 -13.48
N LYS A 126 15.19 -14.17 -12.37
CA LYS A 126 16.18 -13.11 -12.25
C LYS A 126 17.18 -13.44 -11.15
N ALA A 127 18.47 -13.30 -11.42
CA ALA A 127 19.50 -13.37 -10.38
C ALA A 127 19.52 -12.05 -9.58
N PRO A 128 19.88 -12.05 -8.28
CA PRO A 128 19.95 -10.84 -7.46
C PRO A 128 20.83 -9.73 -8.08
N GLU A 129 21.94 -10.10 -8.71
CA GLU A 129 22.88 -9.15 -9.34
C GLU A 129 22.29 -8.45 -10.56
N ALA A 130 21.22 -9.01 -11.15
CA ALA A 130 20.53 -8.39 -12.27
C ALA A 130 19.51 -7.33 -11.83
N ILE A 131 19.21 -7.22 -10.52
CA ILE A 131 18.27 -6.21 -10.01
C ILE A 131 18.83 -4.81 -10.29
N LEU A 132 18.10 -4.04 -11.07
CA LEU A 132 18.57 -2.74 -11.56
C LEU A 132 18.30 -1.63 -10.53
N PRO A 133 19.11 -0.57 -10.51
CA PRO A 133 18.92 0.56 -9.60
C PRO A 133 17.57 1.29 -9.63
N PRO A 134 16.71 1.25 -10.67
CA PRO A 134 15.35 1.77 -10.60
C PRO A 134 14.31 0.73 -10.15
N GLU A 135 14.65 -0.56 -10.05
CA GLU A 135 13.72 -1.62 -9.67
C GLU A 135 13.54 -1.72 -8.16
N ARG A 136 12.33 -2.06 -7.74
CA ARG A 136 11.89 -1.88 -6.35
C ARG A 136 11.05 -3.04 -5.87
N PHE A 137 11.07 -3.23 -4.56
CA PHE A 137 10.14 -4.05 -3.82
C PHE A 137 9.36 -3.18 -2.86
N PHE A 138 8.12 -3.57 -2.57
CA PHE A 138 7.41 -3.03 -1.42
C PHE A 138 7.16 -4.12 -0.39
N ILE A 139 7.20 -3.73 0.89
CA ILE A 139 6.78 -4.55 2.00
C ILE A 139 5.63 -3.80 2.68
N ASN A 140 4.43 -4.29 2.43
CA ASN A 140 3.21 -3.78 3.01
C ASN A 140 2.95 -4.44 4.35
N SER A 141 2.51 -3.69 5.36
CA SER A 141 2.24 -4.27 6.68
C SER A 141 1.35 -3.39 7.51
N PHE A 142 0.62 -4.00 8.44
CA PHE A 142 0.13 -3.28 9.60
C PHE A 142 1.34 -2.93 10.49
N PRO A 143 1.39 -1.73 11.14
CA PRO A 143 2.49 -1.41 12.04
C PRO A 143 2.74 -2.53 13.05
N LYS A 144 4.01 -2.76 13.38
CA LYS A 144 4.45 -3.77 14.37
C LYS A 144 4.30 -5.24 13.98
N SER A 145 4.00 -5.53 12.71
CA SER A 145 3.95 -6.92 12.21
C SER A 145 5.31 -7.57 11.94
N GLY A 146 6.44 -6.91 12.23
CA GLY A 146 7.79 -7.46 11.99
C GLY A 146 8.47 -6.95 10.72
N THR A 147 8.02 -5.82 10.18
CA THR A 147 8.42 -5.34 8.84
C THR A 147 9.90 -5.05 8.71
N ILE A 148 10.51 -4.45 9.74
CA ILE A 148 11.95 -4.15 9.74
C ILE A 148 12.78 -5.43 9.67
N TRP A 149 12.32 -6.51 10.31
CA TRP A 149 13.01 -7.80 10.29
C TRP A 149 12.97 -8.42 8.89
N LEU A 150 11.80 -8.43 8.25
CA LEU A 150 11.66 -8.90 6.87
C LEU A 150 12.50 -8.06 5.89
N MET A 151 12.51 -6.72 6.06
CA MET A 151 13.33 -5.84 5.24
C MET A 151 14.83 -6.16 5.37
N ALA A 152 15.31 -6.41 6.59
CA ALA A 152 16.71 -6.76 6.84
C ALA A 152 17.07 -8.09 6.17
N MET A 153 16.21 -9.11 6.35
CA MET A 153 16.38 -10.42 5.72
C MET A 153 16.42 -10.36 4.20
N VAL A 154 15.46 -9.65 3.59
CA VAL A 154 15.40 -9.49 2.13
C VAL A 154 16.61 -8.71 1.61
N GLY A 155 17.00 -7.62 2.28
CA GLY A 155 18.16 -6.82 1.92
C GLY A 155 19.46 -7.64 1.93
N GLU A 156 19.67 -8.42 3.00
CA GLU A 156 20.84 -9.26 3.17
C GLU A 156 20.88 -10.43 2.16
N ALA A 157 19.76 -11.14 1.99
CA ALA A 157 19.69 -12.30 1.09
C ALA A 157 19.89 -11.90 -0.39
N LEU A 158 19.41 -10.73 -0.78
CA LEU A 158 19.54 -10.22 -2.15
C LEU A 158 20.80 -9.37 -2.37
N GLY A 159 21.53 -9.03 -1.31
CA GLY A 159 22.67 -8.11 -1.40
C GLY A 159 22.28 -6.70 -1.87
N ILE A 160 21.06 -6.25 -1.58
CA ILE A 160 20.53 -4.96 -2.03
C ILE A 160 20.46 -3.95 -0.90
N SER A 161 20.63 -2.67 -1.23
CA SER A 161 20.41 -1.58 -0.29
C SER A 161 18.92 -1.47 0.05
N THR A 162 18.59 -1.60 1.33
CA THR A 162 17.23 -1.51 1.88
C THR A 162 16.60 -0.15 1.58
N ASP A 163 17.40 0.92 1.65
CA ASP A 163 16.91 2.30 1.52
C ASP A 163 16.65 2.68 0.06
N LYS A 164 17.30 1.97 -0.87
CA LYS A 164 17.16 2.20 -2.30
C LYS A 164 16.14 1.28 -2.94
N HIS A 165 16.03 0.04 -2.49
CA HIS A 165 15.24 -0.99 -3.17
C HIS A 165 13.98 -1.42 -2.43
N LEU A 166 13.89 -1.20 -1.11
CA LEU A 166 12.75 -1.67 -0.31
C LEU A 166 11.92 -0.48 0.19
N TYR A 167 10.63 -0.48 -0.15
CA TYR A 167 9.67 0.48 0.38
C TYR A 167 8.84 -0.12 1.49
N LEU A 168 8.85 0.54 2.65
CA LEU A 168 7.88 0.28 3.70
C LEU A 168 6.54 0.92 3.32
N VAL A 169 5.48 0.13 3.31
CA VAL A 169 4.12 0.58 2.98
C VAL A 169 3.17 0.12 4.08
N HIS A 170 2.20 0.95 4.46
CA HIS A 170 1.26 0.61 5.53
C HIS A 170 -0.19 0.54 5.08
N GLY A 171 -0.86 -0.58 5.38
CA GLY A 171 -2.28 -0.77 5.10
C GLY A 171 -2.67 -0.39 3.67
N ALA A 172 -3.65 0.51 3.56
CA ALA A 172 -4.22 1.02 2.31
C ALA A 172 -3.22 1.78 1.43
N ASP A 173 -2.05 2.19 1.92
CA ASP A 173 -1.04 2.83 1.08
C ASP A 173 -0.51 1.87 0.00
N VAL A 174 -0.72 0.55 0.16
CA VAL A 174 -0.43 -0.43 -0.90
C VAL A 174 -1.21 -0.14 -2.17
N GLU A 175 -2.39 0.47 -2.04
CA GLU A 175 -3.20 0.84 -3.19
C GLU A 175 -2.55 1.90 -4.07
N VAL A 176 -1.61 2.66 -3.51
CA VAL A 176 -0.76 3.59 -4.24
C VAL A 176 0.54 2.91 -4.66
N ALA A 177 1.20 2.25 -3.72
CA ALA A 177 2.53 1.69 -3.92
C ALA A 177 2.55 0.65 -5.04
N TYR A 178 1.51 -0.17 -5.18
CA TYR A 178 1.39 -1.17 -6.23
C TYR A 178 1.49 -0.58 -7.65
N HIS A 179 1.18 0.70 -7.82
CA HIS A 179 1.24 1.41 -9.10
C HIS A 179 2.51 2.24 -9.30
N SER A 180 3.49 2.07 -8.41
CA SER A 180 4.81 2.64 -8.60
C SER A 180 5.53 1.95 -9.77
N VAL A 181 6.30 2.74 -10.51
CA VAL A 181 7.05 2.24 -11.66
C VAL A 181 8.17 1.30 -11.18
N SER A 182 8.47 0.28 -11.98
CA SER A 182 9.59 -0.64 -11.77
C SER A 182 9.47 -1.57 -10.55
N LEU A 183 8.25 -1.90 -10.10
CA LEU A 183 8.08 -2.96 -9.12
C LEU A 183 8.43 -4.33 -9.69
N ILE A 184 9.30 -5.04 -8.99
CA ILE A 184 9.70 -6.42 -9.30
C ILE A 184 9.25 -7.43 -8.26
N GLY A 185 8.80 -6.97 -7.09
CA GLY A 185 8.17 -7.80 -6.08
C GLY A 185 7.40 -6.99 -5.06
N GLY A 186 6.53 -7.67 -4.33
CA GLY A 186 5.73 -7.11 -3.26
C GLY A 186 5.37 -8.20 -2.27
N VAL A 187 5.22 -7.86 -1.00
CA VAL A 187 4.74 -8.78 0.03
C VAL A 187 3.95 -8.02 1.07
N ALA A 188 2.95 -8.67 1.64
CA ALA A 188 2.22 -8.18 2.80
C ALA A 188 2.57 -9.00 4.03
N LEU A 189 2.78 -8.34 5.16
CA LEU A 189 3.07 -8.96 6.44
C LEU A 189 1.91 -8.75 7.41
N VAL A 190 1.38 -9.87 7.91
CA VAL A 190 0.35 -9.90 8.95
C VAL A 190 0.91 -10.52 10.22
N ARG A 191 0.28 -10.19 11.34
CA ARG A 191 0.63 -10.68 12.68
C ARG A 191 -0.65 -10.72 13.51
N ASP A 192 -0.71 -11.56 14.53
CA ASP A 192 -1.79 -11.52 15.51
C ASP A 192 -1.98 -10.10 16.05
N LEU A 193 -3.18 -9.54 15.90
CA LEU A 193 -3.49 -8.17 16.33
C LEU A 193 -3.28 -7.97 17.83
N ARG A 194 -3.42 -9.03 18.63
CA ARG A 194 -3.17 -8.99 20.08
C ARG A 194 -1.70 -8.69 20.37
N ASP A 195 -0.77 -9.34 19.67
CA ASP A 195 0.66 -9.05 19.77
C ASP A 195 1.03 -7.69 19.16
N VAL A 196 0.33 -7.28 18.09
CA VAL A 196 0.51 -5.95 17.49
C VAL A 196 0.19 -4.84 18.50
N VAL A 197 -0.95 -4.94 19.20
CA VAL A 197 -1.37 -3.95 20.21
C VAL A 197 -0.32 -3.83 21.30
N ILE A 198 0.18 -4.94 21.82
CA ILE A 198 1.26 -4.96 22.84
C ILE A 198 2.55 -4.34 22.28
N SER A 199 2.98 -4.78 21.10
CA SER A 199 4.20 -4.27 20.48
C SER A 199 4.13 -2.75 20.25
N TRP A 200 2.95 -2.24 19.89
CA TRP A 200 2.74 -0.80 19.69
C TRP A 200 2.66 -0.04 21.01
N TYR A 201 1.98 -0.58 22.03
CA TYR A 201 1.95 0.02 23.36
C TYR A 201 3.35 0.26 23.91
N HIS A 202 4.22 -0.74 23.85
CA HIS A 202 5.61 -0.62 24.33
C HIS A 202 6.45 0.33 23.49
N GLU A 203 6.18 0.45 22.19
CA GLU A 203 6.79 1.51 21.40
C GLU A 203 6.32 2.90 21.86
N ALA A 204 5.02 3.08 22.09
CA ALA A 204 4.47 4.35 22.58
C ALA A 204 5.07 4.74 23.94
N LEU A 205 5.18 3.79 24.87
CA LEU A 205 5.84 4.00 26.17
C LEU A 205 7.30 4.47 26.02
N ARG A 206 8.08 3.82 25.16
CA ARG A 206 9.48 4.22 24.92
C ARG A 206 9.57 5.58 24.27
N ASN A 207 8.70 5.88 23.31
CA ASN A 207 8.66 7.18 22.66
C ASN A 207 8.31 8.29 23.66
N ASP A 208 7.38 8.05 24.60
CA ASP A 208 7.05 8.98 25.68
C ASP A 208 8.29 9.26 26.54
N HIS A 209 8.98 8.20 26.98
CA HIS A 209 10.19 8.31 27.79
C HIS A 209 11.30 9.09 27.06
N GLN A 210 11.57 8.76 25.78
CA GLN A 210 12.57 9.44 24.96
C GLN A 210 12.22 10.90 24.67
N SER A 211 10.93 11.22 24.56
CA SER A 211 10.46 12.59 24.32
C SER A 211 10.36 13.41 25.62
N GLY A 212 10.79 12.86 26.76
CA GLY A 212 10.83 13.58 28.04
C GLY A 212 9.46 13.78 28.70
N PHE A 213 8.45 12.96 28.36
CA PHE A 213 7.18 13.00 29.07
C PHE A 213 7.38 12.57 30.54
N LYS A 214 6.85 13.36 31.47
CA LYS A 214 6.94 13.07 32.91
C LYS A 214 6.11 11.85 33.35
N MET A 215 5.12 11.50 32.56
CA MET A 215 4.24 10.35 32.76
C MET A 215 3.83 9.81 31.39
N SER A 216 3.59 8.51 31.28
CA SER A 216 3.08 7.97 30.01
C SER A 216 1.70 8.52 29.72
N ARG A 217 1.44 8.79 28.43
CA ARG A 217 0.11 9.17 27.93
C ARG A 217 -0.93 8.07 28.16
N TYR A 218 -0.50 6.81 28.25
CA TYR A 218 -1.36 5.65 28.48
C TYR A 218 -0.76 4.79 29.60
N PRO A 219 -1.30 4.83 30.83
CA PRO A 219 -0.71 4.14 31.98
C PRO A 219 -0.67 2.62 31.84
N ASP A 220 -1.58 2.03 31.05
CA ASP A 220 -1.70 0.58 30.84
C ASP A 220 -2.14 0.26 29.40
N VAL A 221 -2.04 -1.01 29.01
CA VAL A 221 -2.38 -1.46 27.65
C VAL A 221 -3.85 -1.22 27.32
N SER A 222 -4.77 -1.39 28.27
CA SER A 222 -6.21 -1.20 28.04
C SER A 222 -6.52 0.26 27.71
N SER A 223 -5.94 1.20 28.45
CA SER A 223 -6.05 2.64 28.18
C SER A 223 -5.46 3.02 26.81
N PHE A 224 -4.35 2.39 26.40
CA PHE A 224 -3.77 2.56 25.07
C PHE A 224 -4.69 1.99 23.98
N TYR A 225 -5.24 0.80 24.20
CA TYR A 225 -6.11 0.13 23.24
C TYR A 225 -7.37 0.96 22.95
N TYR A 226 -8.15 1.27 23.98
CA TYR A 226 -9.41 2.00 23.82
C TYR A 226 -9.19 3.50 23.54
N GLY A 227 -8.16 4.11 24.12
CA GLY A 227 -7.91 5.54 24.03
C GLY A 227 -7.09 6.00 22.81
N TYR A 228 -6.36 5.09 22.17
CA TYR A 228 -5.51 5.42 21.01
C TYR A 228 -5.66 4.44 19.86
N PHE A 229 -5.42 3.15 20.10
CA PHE A 229 -5.33 2.16 19.03
C PHE A 229 -6.61 2.09 18.21
N LEU A 230 -7.77 1.97 18.87
CA LEU A 230 -9.06 1.94 18.17
C LEU A 230 -9.33 3.22 17.40
N GLY A 231 -9.17 4.39 18.02
CA GLY A 231 -9.35 5.67 17.34
C GLY A 231 -8.41 5.84 16.13
N ARG A 232 -7.19 5.33 16.22
CA ARG A 232 -6.19 5.35 15.14
C ARG A 232 -6.54 4.38 14.00
N VAL A 233 -7.10 3.22 14.30
CA VAL A 233 -7.44 2.18 13.32
C VAL A 233 -8.79 2.47 12.65
N GLU A 234 -9.81 2.75 13.43
CA GLU A 234 -11.18 3.00 12.95
C GLU A 234 -11.34 4.39 12.35
N GLY A 235 -10.59 5.39 12.83
CA GLY A 235 -10.67 6.77 12.36
C GLY A 235 -9.78 7.08 11.14
N ASN A 236 -8.92 6.15 10.70
CA ASN A 236 -7.92 6.42 9.67
C ASN A 236 -8.18 5.61 8.39
N PRO A 237 -8.33 6.28 7.22
CA PRO A 237 -8.47 5.59 5.93
C PRO A 237 -7.29 4.68 5.58
N GLN A 238 -6.09 4.94 6.11
CA GLN A 238 -4.91 4.10 5.91
C GLN A 238 -5.12 2.65 6.42
N TYR A 239 -6.03 2.45 7.36
CA TYR A 239 -6.40 1.12 7.89
C TYR A 239 -7.83 0.73 7.49
N HIS A 240 -8.34 1.29 6.39
CA HIS A 240 -9.70 1.10 5.90
C HIS A 240 -10.77 1.31 6.96
N PHE A 241 -10.57 2.27 7.87
CA PHE A 241 -11.49 2.54 8.97
C PHE A 241 -11.78 1.30 9.84
N GLY A 242 -10.76 0.46 10.03
CA GLY A 242 -10.85 -0.79 10.82
C GLY A 242 -11.27 -2.02 10.04
N ASP A 243 -11.65 -1.89 8.76
CA ASP A 243 -11.95 -3.04 7.89
C ASP A 243 -10.66 -3.69 7.36
N LEU A 244 -9.98 -4.44 8.22
CA LEU A 244 -8.76 -5.16 7.84
C LEU A 244 -9.05 -6.30 6.86
N ALA A 245 -10.29 -6.83 6.79
CA ALA A 245 -10.64 -7.82 5.78
C ALA A 245 -10.59 -7.24 4.37
N ARG A 246 -11.04 -5.99 4.20
CA ARG A 246 -10.90 -5.25 2.93
C ARG A 246 -9.44 -5.12 2.51
N TRP A 247 -8.54 -4.77 3.43
CA TRP A 247 -7.10 -4.69 3.15
C TRP A 247 -6.57 -6.03 2.60
N ILE A 248 -6.87 -7.13 3.29
CA ILE A 248 -6.37 -8.45 2.88
C ILE A 248 -7.02 -8.91 1.57
N ASN A 249 -8.30 -8.62 1.35
CA ASN A 249 -8.98 -8.91 0.09
C ASN A 249 -8.34 -8.15 -1.07
N TYR A 250 -7.98 -6.88 -0.87
CA TYR A 250 -7.27 -6.08 -1.87
C TYR A 250 -5.93 -6.73 -2.25
N LEU A 251 -5.14 -7.14 -1.25
CA LEU A 251 -3.85 -7.79 -1.45
C LEU A 251 -3.98 -9.13 -2.18
N SER A 252 -4.93 -9.95 -1.74
CA SER A 252 -5.17 -11.29 -2.31
C SER A 252 -5.68 -11.20 -3.74
N ALA A 253 -6.58 -10.25 -4.02
CA ALA A 253 -7.07 -10.01 -5.37
C ALA A 253 -5.92 -9.63 -6.30
N ARG A 254 -4.88 -8.95 -5.81
CA ARG A 254 -3.69 -8.59 -6.58
C ARG A 254 -2.56 -9.61 -6.52
N ALA A 255 -2.84 -10.79 -5.99
CA ALA A 255 -1.88 -11.87 -5.87
C ALA A 255 -0.57 -11.40 -5.19
N ILE A 256 -0.70 -10.48 -4.22
CA ILE A 256 0.42 -10.06 -3.38
C ILE A 256 0.57 -11.17 -2.32
N PRO A 257 1.76 -11.80 -2.19
CA PRO A 257 1.98 -12.84 -1.21
C PRO A 257 1.80 -12.25 0.19
N ILE A 258 1.11 -13.00 1.05
CA ILE A 258 0.89 -12.63 2.45
C ILE A 258 1.67 -13.59 3.33
N VAL A 259 2.54 -13.05 4.17
CA VAL A 259 3.35 -13.78 5.15
C VAL A 259 2.79 -13.49 6.54
N ARG A 260 2.71 -14.53 7.39
CA ARG A 260 2.48 -14.34 8.83
C ARG A 260 3.81 -14.18 9.55
N TYR A 261 3.87 -13.27 10.50
CA TYR A 261 5.03 -13.08 11.36
C TYR A 261 5.40 -14.38 12.10
N GLU A 262 4.38 -15.14 12.50
CA GLU A 262 4.50 -16.40 13.21
C GLU A 262 5.19 -17.47 12.33
N ASP A 263 4.92 -17.49 11.03
CA ASP A 263 5.60 -18.38 10.09
C ASP A 263 7.08 -18.00 9.94
N MET A 264 7.40 -16.69 9.92
CA MET A 264 8.79 -16.23 9.90
C MET A 264 9.54 -16.60 11.18
N ILE A 265 8.87 -16.61 12.34
CA ILE A 265 9.48 -17.05 13.60
C ILE A 265 9.77 -18.55 13.56
N GLN A 266 8.84 -19.34 13.01
CA GLN A 266 8.96 -20.79 12.96
C GLN A 266 9.99 -21.25 11.94
N ASP A 267 9.98 -20.67 10.74
CA ASP A 267 10.85 -21.03 9.62
C ASP A 267 11.10 -19.82 8.71
N ALA A 268 12.04 -18.97 9.12
CA ALA A 268 12.44 -17.79 8.37
C ALA A 268 13.04 -18.15 6.99
N ALA A 269 13.86 -19.20 6.92
CA ALA A 269 14.54 -19.60 5.69
C ALA A 269 13.54 -20.11 4.65
N GLY A 270 12.65 -21.02 5.03
CA GLY A 270 11.58 -21.50 4.15
C GLY A 270 10.64 -20.38 3.71
N THR A 271 10.31 -19.45 4.61
CA THR A 271 9.49 -18.28 4.28
C THR A 271 10.15 -17.39 3.22
N LEU A 272 11.46 -17.13 3.34
CA LEU A 272 12.22 -16.34 2.37
C LEU A 272 12.37 -17.06 1.02
N GLN A 273 12.68 -18.36 1.03
CA GLN A 273 12.78 -19.15 -0.19
C GLN A 273 11.44 -19.16 -0.95
N TRP A 274 10.34 -19.37 -0.25
CA TRP A 274 9.00 -19.28 -0.82
C TRP A 274 8.74 -17.90 -1.44
N LEU A 275 9.12 -16.83 -0.73
CA LEU A 275 8.92 -15.46 -1.19
C LEU A 275 9.76 -15.14 -2.44
N PHE A 276 11.04 -15.52 -2.47
CA PHE A 276 11.91 -15.31 -3.63
C PHE A 276 11.46 -16.13 -4.84
N SER A 277 10.98 -17.36 -4.62
CA SER A 277 10.34 -18.16 -5.66
C SER A 277 9.11 -17.44 -6.22
N PHE A 278 8.27 -16.85 -5.36
CA PHE A 278 7.10 -16.09 -5.77
C PHE A 278 7.46 -14.86 -6.63
N TRP A 279 8.54 -14.16 -6.28
CA TRP A 279 9.07 -13.04 -7.06
C TRP A 279 9.90 -13.46 -8.29
N ARG A 280 10.12 -14.77 -8.46
CA ARG A 280 10.98 -15.34 -9.50
C ARG A 280 12.42 -14.83 -9.44
N ILE A 281 12.95 -14.70 -8.23
CA ILE A 281 14.33 -14.32 -7.97
C ILE A 281 15.08 -15.55 -7.49
N GLY A 282 16.12 -15.92 -8.23
CA GLY A 282 16.95 -17.09 -7.93
C GLY A 282 17.97 -16.76 -6.85
N VAL A 283 17.67 -17.07 -5.59
CA VAL A 283 18.58 -16.88 -4.45
C VAL A 283 19.11 -18.24 -3.99
N ASP A 284 20.42 -18.34 -3.82
CA ASP A 284 21.05 -19.53 -3.29
C ASP A 284 20.64 -19.79 -1.83
N GLU A 285 20.42 -21.05 -1.48
CA GLU A 285 19.99 -21.46 -0.14
C GLU A 285 20.99 -21.00 0.93
N ALA A 286 22.29 -21.08 0.64
CA ALA A 286 23.30 -20.60 1.57
C ALA A 286 23.25 -19.08 1.78
N ALA A 287 22.80 -18.30 0.79
CA ALA A 287 22.59 -16.86 0.95
C ALA A 287 21.38 -16.56 1.84
N VAL A 288 20.30 -17.33 1.70
CA VAL A 288 19.13 -17.25 2.59
C VAL A 288 19.51 -17.56 4.03
N GLU A 289 20.21 -18.68 4.27
CA GLU A 289 20.64 -19.09 5.60
C GLU A 289 21.55 -18.05 6.27
N ARG A 290 22.51 -17.50 5.52
CA ARG A 290 23.34 -16.38 6.01
C ARG A 290 22.51 -15.17 6.38
N ALA A 291 21.52 -14.81 5.57
CA ALA A 291 20.65 -13.68 5.84
C ALA A 291 19.83 -13.89 7.13
N VAL A 292 19.20 -15.06 7.27
CA VAL A 292 18.44 -15.42 8.49
C VAL A 292 19.33 -15.40 9.72
N SER A 293 20.53 -15.99 9.65
CA SER A 293 21.48 -16.01 10.76
C SER A 293 21.88 -14.61 11.23
N ARG A 294 22.30 -13.74 10.28
CA ARG A 294 22.78 -12.37 10.58
C ARG A 294 21.69 -11.42 11.05
N THR A 295 20.45 -11.69 10.65
CA THR A 295 19.27 -10.88 11.01
C THR A 295 18.43 -11.53 12.10
N SER A 296 18.91 -12.63 12.69
CA SER A 296 18.24 -13.25 13.83
C SER A 296 18.05 -12.22 14.95
N LEU A 297 17.01 -12.40 15.76
CA LEU A 297 16.62 -11.40 16.76
C LEU A 297 17.72 -11.12 17.80
N SER A 298 18.58 -12.09 18.08
CA SER A 298 19.77 -11.92 18.92
C SER A 298 20.87 -11.12 18.25
N GLU A 299 21.04 -11.26 16.94
CA GLU A 299 22.15 -10.68 16.18
C GLU A 299 21.81 -9.36 15.49
N ILE A 300 20.54 -9.09 15.18
CA ILE A 300 20.15 -7.98 14.30
C ILE A 300 20.60 -6.61 14.81
N ASN A 301 20.57 -6.40 16.14
CA ASN A 301 21.08 -5.17 16.75
C ASN A 301 22.61 -5.07 16.65
N HIS A 302 23.34 -6.19 16.71
CA HIS A 302 24.78 -6.20 16.50
C HIS A 302 25.13 -5.96 15.03
N SER A 303 24.45 -6.67 14.11
CA SER A 303 24.67 -6.61 12.67
C SER A 303 24.32 -5.26 12.05
N TYR A 304 23.20 -4.64 12.47
CA TYR A 304 22.66 -3.44 11.82
C TYR A 304 22.53 -2.23 12.74
N GLY A 305 22.50 -2.41 14.07
CA GLY A 305 22.26 -1.32 15.02
C GLY A 305 23.32 -0.22 15.00
N GLN A 306 24.49 -0.45 14.40
CA GLN A 306 25.54 0.56 14.22
C GLN A 306 25.65 1.11 12.79
N THR A 307 24.84 0.61 11.86
CA THR A 307 24.87 1.08 10.48
C THR A 307 24.09 2.39 10.30
N ASP A 308 24.57 3.27 9.44
CA ASP A 308 23.85 4.49 9.03
C ASP A 308 22.89 4.17 7.89
N THR A 309 21.88 3.34 8.20
CA THR A 309 20.83 2.91 7.27
C THR A 309 19.47 3.07 7.95
N TYR A 310 18.39 3.09 7.15
CA TYR A 310 17.03 3.15 7.70
C TYR A 310 16.76 2.04 8.72
N ILE A 311 17.24 0.82 8.45
CA ILE A 311 17.09 -0.32 9.36
C ILE A 311 17.90 -0.10 10.64
N GLY A 312 19.14 0.36 10.52
CA GLY A 312 19.98 0.68 11.67
C GLY A 312 19.35 1.72 12.59
N ASP A 313 18.78 2.80 12.03
CA ASP A 313 18.04 3.81 12.79
C ASP A 313 16.85 3.22 13.54
N ARG A 314 16.06 2.37 12.87
CA ARG A 314 14.91 1.70 13.49
C ARG A 314 15.35 0.76 14.61
N LEU A 315 16.42 0.02 14.44
CA LEU A 315 16.93 -0.87 15.49
C LEU A 315 17.45 -0.10 16.69
N ARG A 316 18.18 1.02 16.48
CA ARG A 316 18.60 1.93 17.56
C ARG A 316 17.42 2.53 18.33
N ALA A 317 16.33 2.84 17.62
CA ALA A 317 15.08 3.28 18.24
C ALA A 317 14.32 2.15 18.97
N GLY A 318 14.87 0.93 19.02
CA GLY A 318 14.33 -0.20 19.77
C GLY A 318 13.22 -0.95 19.05
N HIS A 319 13.14 -0.90 17.71
CA HIS A 319 12.09 -1.60 16.97
C HIS A 319 12.16 -3.15 17.08
N ALA A 320 13.26 -3.71 17.59
CA ALA A 320 13.36 -5.10 18.04
C ALA A 320 13.20 -5.20 19.57
N ARG A 321 12.14 -5.88 20.07
CA ARG A 321 11.86 -6.03 21.52
C ARG A 321 12.09 -7.45 22.02
N ALA A 322 11.16 -8.37 21.75
CA ALA A 322 11.22 -9.75 22.21
C ALA A 322 11.25 -10.74 21.03
N GLY A 323 10.66 -10.33 19.91
CA GLY A 323 10.57 -11.15 18.71
C GLY A 323 9.91 -12.51 18.95
N THR A 324 8.92 -12.55 19.83
CA THR A 324 8.13 -13.76 20.14
C THR A 324 6.71 -13.60 19.63
N ALA A 325 6.04 -14.73 19.40
CA ALA A 325 4.60 -14.81 19.18
C ALA A 325 3.88 -15.20 20.48
N GLY A 326 2.66 -14.70 20.68
CA GLY A 326 1.82 -15.00 21.84
C GLY A 326 2.20 -14.25 23.12
N GLY A 327 3.03 -13.20 23.03
CA GLY A 327 3.41 -12.38 24.18
C GLY A 327 2.21 -11.68 24.82
N TRP A 328 1.16 -11.45 24.04
CA TRP A 328 -0.10 -10.88 24.51
C TRP A 328 -0.77 -11.63 25.65
N LYS A 329 -0.57 -12.95 25.78
CA LYS A 329 -1.20 -13.78 26.83
C LYS A 329 -0.80 -13.34 28.25
N ALA A 330 0.37 -12.72 28.40
CA ALA A 330 0.88 -12.28 29.69
C ALA A 330 0.50 -10.82 30.04
N GLU A 331 0.05 -10.03 29.06
CA GLU A 331 -0.06 -8.57 29.20
C GLU A 331 -1.46 -8.01 28.89
N LEU A 332 -2.26 -8.67 28.04
CA LEU A 332 -3.62 -8.22 27.74
C LEU A 332 -4.63 -8.71 28.78
N SER A 333 -5.53 -7.83 29.19
CA SER A 333 -6.73 -8.24 29.92
C SER A 333 -7.67 -9.02 29.01
N GLN A 334 -8.49 -9.90 29.61
CA GLN A 334 -9.45 -10.70 28.85
C GLN A 334 -10.45 -9.81 28.08
N ASP A 335 -10.89 -8.69 28.65
CA ASP A 335 -11.81 -7.76 27.98
C ASP A 335 -11.24 -7.19 26.67
N VAL A 336 -9.94 -6.87 26.64
CA VAL A 336 -9.26 -6.40 25.43
C VAL A 336 -9.11 -7.53 24.41
N VAL A 337 -8.77 -8.73 24.87
CA VAL A 337 -8.68 -9.93 24.02
C VAL A 337 -10.02 -10.21 23.34
N ASP A 338 -11.11 -10.15 24.11
CA ASP A 338 -12.47 -10.40 23.63
C ASP A 338 -12.94 -9.29 22.67
N ASP A 339 -12.66 -8.01 22.94
CA ASP A 339 -13.00 -6.92 22.03
C ASP A 339 -12.21 -7.05 20.70
N ILE A 340 -10.91 -7.33 20.73
CA ILE A 340 -10.11 -7.58 19.52
C ILE A 340 -10.69 -8.75 18.72
N GLY A 341 -10.98 -9.87 19.41
CA GLY A 341 -11.54 -11.08 18.80
C GLY A 341 -12.90 -10.84 18.15
N ASN A 342 -13.75 -10.00 18.75
CA ASN A 342 -15.06 -9.67 18.20
C ASN A 342 -14.98 -8.65 17.06
N ARG A 343 -14.23 -7.57 17.26
CA ARG A 343 -14.15 -6.43 16.33
C ARG A 343 -13.38 -6.76 15.06
N PHE A 344 -12.29 -7.51 15.18
CA PHE A 344 -11.43 -7.90 14.06
C PHE A 344 -11.55 -9.40 13.73
N ARG A 345 -12.69 -10.00 14.06
CA ARG A 345 -12.97 -11.44 13.91
C ARG A 345 -12.56 -12.00 12.55
N SER A 346 -13.00 -11.36 11.46
CA SER A 346 -12.73 -11.82 10.10
C SER A 346 -11.24 -11.87 9.77
N PHE A 347 -10.46 -10.92 10.29
CA PHE A 347 -9.01 -10.92 10.16
C PHE A 347 -8.38 -12.03 11.01
N GLN A 348 -8.79 -12.15 12.28
CA GLN A 348 -8.25 -13.14 13.22
C GLN A 348 -8.55 -14.58 12.76
N GLU A 349 -9.77 -14.88 12.31
CA GLU A 349 -10.16 -16.20 11.81
C GLU A 349 -9.39 -16.57 10.55
N ARG A 350 -9.24 -15.63 9.60
CA ARG A 350 -8.58 -15.87 8.31
C ARG A 350 -7.14 -16.37 8.45
N PHE A 351 -6.41 -15.90 9.46
CA PHE A 351 -5.01 -16.27 9.67
C PHE A 351 -4.82 -17.28 10.82
N GLY A 352 -5.91 -17.82 11.35
CA GLY A 352 -5.88 -18.84 12.41
C GLY A 352 -5.59 -18.31 13.81
N TYR A 353 -5.72 -17.00 14.03
CA TYR A 353 -5.47 -16.38 15.34
C TYR A 353 -6.65 -16.54 16.30
N ALA A 354 -7.88 -16.68 15.80
CA ALA A 354 -9.09 -16.69 16.64
C ALA A 354 -9.12 -17.80 17.72
N ASN A 355 -8.43 -18.92 17.52
CA ASN A 355 -8.42 -20.08 18.43
C ASN A 355 -7.09 -20.26 19.17
N SER A 356 -6.19 -19.28 19.11
CA SER A 356 -4.81 -19.38 19.61
C SER A 356 -4.57 -18.69 20.93
#